data_AF-A0A660RA47-F1
#
_entry.id   AF-A0A660RA47-F1
#
_cell.length_a   1.000
_cell.length_b   1.000
_cell.length_c   1.000
_cell.angle_alpha   90.00
_cell.angle_beta   90.00
_cell.angle_gamma   90.00
#
_symmetry.space_group_name_H-M   'P 1'
#
loop_
_entity.id
_entity.type
_entity.pdbx_description
1 polymer ?
#
loop_
_entity_poly.entity_id
_entity_poly.type
_entity_poly.pdbx_seq_one_letter_code
_entity_poly.pdbx_strand_id
1 'polypeptide(L)'
;MKRMEFVLRRDFKEKSGLIIVAFFLFLIPSHFWRIIVSLILFSYLLPKDVEDGKENLLLSFPLKRWEIFLYDFFIGTTILLIAGFITVGVLKMNVTSVFRLLLAFPFIYGVSMISSTAGKGNFGIPLLILILDMAFSWSWWRYVSPLYQGSVIGAVISILVFVLSLIYFNKEGKMW
;
A
#
# COMPACT_ATOMS: atom_id res chain seq x y z
N MET A 1 -0.92 10.37 -19.88
CA MET A 1 -2.08 9.45 -19.90
C MET A 1 -1.75 8.04 -20.40
N LYS A 2 -1.17 7.84 -21.59
CA LYS A 2 -0.89 6.49 -22.14
C LYS A 2 -0.07 5.55 -21.23
N ARG A 3 0.85 6.09 -20.43
CA ARG A 3 1.74 5.34 -19.53
C ARG A 3 1.02 4.75 -18.30
N MET A 4 0.24 5.58 -17.60
CA MET A 4 -0.57 5.15 -16.47
C MET A 4 -1.66 4.17 -16.90
N GLU A 5 -2.28 4.41 -18.06
CA GLU A 5 -3.28 3.50 -18.62
C GLU A 5 -2.71 2.10 -18.89
N PHE A 6 -1.46 2.02 -19.35
CA PHE A 6 -0.78 0.74 -19.55
C PHE A 6 -0.62 -0.04 -18.24
N VAL A 7 -0.10 0.60 -17.19
CA VAL A 7 0.06 -0.01 -15.86
C VAL A 7 -1.29 -0.48 -15.32
N LEU A 8 -2.32 0.37 -15.44
CA LEU A 8 -3.68 0.04 -15.02
C LEU A 8 -4.25 -1.15 -15.79
N ARG A 9 -4.18 -1.17 -17.13
CA ARG A 9 -4.67 -2.28 -17.95
C ARG A 9 -3.98 -3.60 -17.59
N ARG A 10 -2.66 -3.56 -17.33
CA ARG A 10 -1.91 -4.73 -16.87
C ARG A 10 -2.40 -5.20 -15.50
N ASP A 11 -2.49 -4.32 -14.51
CA ASP A 11 -2.88 -4.68 -13.15
C ASP A 11 -4.28 -5.29 -13.12
N PHE A 12 -5.22 -4.71 -13.86
CA PHE A 12 -6.56 -5.29 -14.00
C PHE A 12 -6.57 -6.61 -14.78
N LYS A 13 -5.66 -6.81 -15.74
CA LYS A 13 -5.60 -8.09 -16.47
C LYS A 13 -4.98 -9.21 -15.63
N GLU A 14 -3.89 -8.93 -14.93
CA GLU A 14 -3.09 -9.94 -14.22
C GLU A 14 -3.55 -10.13 -12.76
N LYS A 15 -4.05 -9.06 -12.12
CA LYS A 15 -4.37 -9.01 -10.69
C LYS A 15 -5.84 -8.69 -10.42
N SER A 16 -6.72 -8.75 -11.43
CA SER A 16 -8.17 -8.48 -11.28
C SER A 16 -8.79 -9.27 -10.13
N GLY A 17 -8.53 -10.58 -10.03
CA GLY A 17 -9.10 -11.41 -8.98
C GLY A 17 -8.75 -10.88 -7.59
N LEU A 18 -7.48 -10.53 -7.36
CA LEU A 18 -7.00 -9.96 -6.11
C LEU A 18 -7.60 -8.58 -5.84
N ILE A 19 -7.66 -7.72 -6.86
CA ILE A 19 -8.26 -6.38 -6.76
C ILE A 19 -9.74 -6.47 -6.37
N ILE A 20 -10.50 -7.35 -7.01
CA ILE A 20 -11.93 -7.54 -6.76
C ILE A 20 -12.15 -8.10 -5.35
N VAL A 21 -11.39 -9.13 -4.95
CA VAL A 21 -11.48 -9.71 -3.60
C VAL A 21 -11.12 -8.67 -2.54
N ALA A 22 -10.01 -7.94 -2.72
CA ALA A 22 -9.61 -6.88 -1.80
C ALA A 22 -10.69 -5.79 -1.70
N PHE A 23 -11.28 -5.38 -2.82
CA PHE A 23 -12.35 -4.40 -2.85
C PHE A 23 -13.55 -4.83 -2.00
N PHE A 24 -14.07 -6.05 -2.20
CA PHE A 24 -15.21 -6.55 -1.43
C PHE A 24 -14.88 -6.77 0.04
N LEU A 25 -13.71 -7.34 0.34
CA LEU A 25 -13.29 -7.54 1.73
C LEU A 25 -13.10 -6.21 2.47
N PHE A 26 -12.67 -5.15 1.78
CA PHE A 26 -12.51 -3.82 2.37
C PHE A 26 -13.85 -3.15 2.74
N LEU A 27 -14.97 -3.63 2.18
CA LEU A 27 -16.31 -3.12 2.54
C LEU A 27 -16.69 -3.45 4.00
N ILE A 28 -16.04 -4.44 4.62
CA ILE A 28 -16.28 -4.77 6.02
C ILE A 28 -15.79 -3.60 6.90
N PRO A 29 -16.66 -3.01 7.74
CA PRO A 29 -16.38 -1.78 8.50
C PRO A 29 -15.56 -2.03 9.78
N SER A 30 -14.48 -2.82 9.68
CA SER A 30 -13.54 -3.07 10.78
C SER A 30 -12.18 -2.46 10.47
N HIS A 31 -11.65 -1.62 11.37
CA HIS A 31 -10.36 -0.93 11.18
C HIS A 31 -9.21 -1.93 10.99
N PHE A 32 -9.13 -2.92 11.88
CA PHE A 32 -8.13 -3.98 11.80
C PHE A 32 -8.24 -4.75 10.48
N TRP A 33 -9.46 -5.14 10.12
CA TRP A 33 -9.71 -5.89 8.90
C TRP A 33 -9.27 -5.09 7.65
N ARG A 34 -9.61 -3.81 7.61
CA ARG A 34 -9.21 -2.90 6.51
C ARG A 34 -7.70 -2.77 6.40
N ILE A 35 -6.99 -2.68 7.52
CA ILE A 35 -5.52 -2.66 7.53
C ILE A 35 -4.96 -3.96 6.92
N ILE A 36 -5.48 -5.12 7.31
CA ILE A 36 -5.03 -6.42 6.78
C ILE A 36 -5.32 -6.53 5.28
N VAL A 37 -6.51 -6.13 4.83
CA VAL A 37 -6.87 -6.13 3.41
C VAL A 37 -6.00 -5.16 2.62
N SER A 38 -5.72 -3.97 3.16
CA SER A 38 -4.77 -3.03 2.57
C SER A 38 -3.38 -3.64 2.44
N LEU A 39 -2.90 -4.34 3.47
CA LEU A 39 -1.62 -5.03 3.42
C LEU A 39 -1.60 -6.07 2.29
N ILE A 40 -2.62 -6.92 2.19
CA ILE A 40 -2.72 -7.93 1.14
C ILE A 40 -2.72 -7.28 -0.24
N LEU A 41 -3.51 -6.22 -0.44
CA LEU A 41 -3.52 -5.52 -1.73
C LEU A 41 -2.14 -4.93 -2.04
N PHE A 42 -1.62 -4.08 -1.16
CA PHE A 42 -0.38 -3.36 -1.42
C PHE A 42 0.84 -4.26 -1.54
N SER A 43 0.93 -5.37 -0.81
CA SER A 43 2.04 -6.34 -0.94
C SER A 43 1.99 -7.14 -2.24
N TYR A 44 0.81 -7.36 -2.82
CA TYR A 44 0.64 -8.13 -4.05
C TYR A 44 0.56 -7.30 -5.34
N LEU A 45 0.54 -5.97 -5.21
CA LEU A 45 0.72 -5.05 -6.33
C LEU A 45 2.21 -4.98 -6.73
N LEU A 46 2.84 -3.80 -6.81
CA LEU A 46 4.25 -3.69 -7.22
C LEU A 46 5.24 -4.51 -6.37
N PRO A 47 5.16 -4.57 -5.02
CA PRO A 47 6.14 -5.30 -4.22
C PRO A 47 6.31 -6.77 -4.63
N LYS A 48 5.23 -7.45 -5.00
CA LYS A 48 5.31 -8.82 -5.53
C LYS A 48 6.02 -8.89 -6.87
N ASP A 49 5.79 -7.93 -7.76
CA ASP A 49 6.47 -7.90 -9.06
C ASP A 49 7.98 -7.62 -8.89
N VAL A 50 8.35 -6.84 -7.87
CA VAL A 50 9.75 -6.61 -7.49
C VAL A 50 10.38 -7.91 -6.97
N GLU A 51 9.72 -8.59 -6.04
CA GLU A 51 10.21 -9.86 -5.49
C GLU A 51 10.34 -10.95 -6.56
N ASP A 52 9.37 -11.06 -7.46
CA ASP A 52 9.38 -12.03 -8.57
C ASP A 52 10.35 -11.62 -9.72
N GLY A 53 11.01 -10.45 -9.63
CA GLY A 53 11.89 -9.91 -10.69
C GLY A 53 11.15 -9.46 -11.96
N LYS A 54 9.82 -9.44 -11.95
CA LYS A 54 8.95 -8.99 -13.06
C LYS A 54 9.02 -7.48 -13.28
N GLU A 55 9.58 -6.72 -12.34
CA GLU A 55 9.82 -5.28 -12.50
C GLU A 55 10.64 -4.94 -13.76
N ASN A 56 11.55 -5.84 -14.17
CA ASN A 56 12.38 -5.63 -15.36
C ASN A 56 11.54 -5.61 -16.65
N LEU A 57 10.44 -6.37 -16.69
CA LEU A 57 9.49 -6.35 -17.80
C LEU A 57 8.66 -5.06 -17.83
N LEU A 58 8.49 -4.38 -16.69
CA LEU A 58 7.84 -3.06 -16.67
C LEU A 58 8.79 -1.98 -17.13
N LEU A 59 10.07 -2.13 -16.82
CA LEU A 59 11.13 -1.20 -17.20
C LEU A 59 11.60 -1.37 -18.66
N SER A 60 11.22 -2.45 -19.34
CA SER A 60 11.40 -2.55 -20.80
C SER A 60 10.50 -1.58 -21.56
N PHE A 61 9.44 -1.07 -20.93
CA PHE A 61 8.64 0.03 -21.45
C PHE A 61 9.31 1.37 -21.10
N PRO A 62 9.03 2.47 -21.83
CA PRO A 62 9.60 3.79 -21.55
C PRO A 62 8.96 4.44 -20.30
N LEU A 63 8.98 3.73 -19.18
CA LEU A 63 8.49 4.10 -17.86
C LEU A 63 9.69 4.29 -16.92
N LYS A 64 9.63 5.34 -16.10
CA LYS A 64 10.63 5.53 -15.04
C LYS A 64 10.22 4.72 -13.81
N ARG A 65 11.20 4.20 -13.04
CA ARG A 65 10.95 3.47 -11.78
C ARG A 65 10.01 4.23 -10.84
N TRP A 66 10.26 5.52 -10.62
CA TRP A 66 9.39 6.36 -9.79
C TRP A 66 7.95 6.48 -10.33
N GLU A 67 7.75 6.47 -11.66
CA GLU A 67 6.41 6.51 -12.27
C GLU A 67 5.67 5.22 -11.95
N ILE A 68 6.32 4.05 -12.11
CA ILE A 68 5.73 2.74 -11.79
C ILE A 68 5.34 2.68 -10.31
N PHE A 69 6.25 3.09 -9.43
CA PHE A 69 6.01 3.12 -7.99
C PHE A 69 4.79 3.95 -7.61
N LEU A 70 4.69 5.18 -8.16
CA LEU A 70 3.56 6.07 -7.85
C LEU A 70 2.26 5.58 -8.50
N TYR A 71 2.29 5.13 -9.75
CA TYR A 71 1.09 4.66 -10.44
C TYR A 71 0.46 3.46 -9.74
N ASP A 72 1.28 2.48 -9.34
CA ASP A 72 0.81 1.30 -8.61
C ASP A 72 0.20 1.68 -7.25
N PHE A 73 0.88 2.56 -6.50
CA PHE A 73 0.35 3.11 -5.25
C PHE A 73 -0.98 3.85 -5.44
N PHE A 74 -1.09 4.68 -6.48
CA PHE A 74 -2.32 5.40 -6.79
C PHE A 74 -3.45 4.46 -7.16
N ILE A 75 -3.20 3.43 -7.98
CA ILE A 75 -4.20 2.42 -8.35
C ILE A 75 -4.74 1.74 -7.09
N GLY A 76 -3.86 1.18 -6.24
CA GLY A 76 -4.27 0.52 -5.00
C GLY A 76 -5.05 1.45 -4.07
N THR A 77 -4.57 2.69 -3.91
CA THR A 77 -5.22 3.71 -3.08
C THR A 77 -6.61 4.07 -3.61
N THR A 78 -6.77 4.28 -4.92
CA THR A 78 -8.06 4.61 -5.53
C THR A 78 -9.07 3.49 -5.34
N ILE A 79 -8.66 2.23 -5.54
CA ILE A 79 -9.55 1.06 -5.33
C ILE A 79 -10.09 1.04 -3.91
N LEU A 80 -9.22 1.16 -2.90
CA LEU A 80 -9.63 1.12 -1.50
C LEU A 80 -10.39 2.38 -1.07
N LEU A 81 -10.11 3.54 -1.65
CA LEU A 81 -10.87 4.76 -1.39
C LEU A 81 -12.30 4.64 -1.87
N ILE A 82 -12.52 4.11 -3.08
CA ILE A 82 -13.87 3.90 -3.61
C ILE A 82 -14.65 2.97 -2.66
N ALA A 83 -14.05 1.83 -2.26
CA ALA A 83 -14.65 0.94 -1.29
C ALA A 83 -14.93 1.64 0.06
N GLY A 84 -13.98 2.43 0.56
CA GLY A 84 -14.13 3.21 1.79
C GLY A 84 -15.30 4.20 1.74
N PHE A 85 -15.43 4.98 0.67
CA PHE A 85 -16.54 5.93 0.52
C PHE A 85 -17.90 5.25 0.36
N ILE A 86 -17.97 4.10 -0.32
CA ILE A 86 -19.20 3.29 -0.39
C ILE A 86 -19.65 2.90 1.02
N THR A 87 -18.73 2.41 1.86
CA THR A 87 -19.11 2.02 3.24
C THR A 87 -19.58 3.20 4.08
N VAL A 88 -18.97 4.37 3.90
CA VAL A 88 -19.41 5.61 4.57
C VAL A 88 -20.82 5.99 4.16
N GLY A 89 -21.13 5.94 2.87
CA GLY A 89 -22.45 6.27 2.34
C GLY A 89 -23.53 5.28 2.78
N VAL A 90 -23.23 3.97 2.71
CA VAL A 90 -24.20 2.90 3.02
C VAL A 90 -24.44 2.77 4.53
N LEU A 91 -23.38 2.80 5.34
CA LEU A 91 -23.46 2.57 6.78
C LEU A 91 -23.52 3.87 7.59
N LYS A 92 -23.59 5.03 6.92
CA LYS A 92 -23.61 6.38 7.54
C LYS A 92 -22.48 6.59 8.55
N MET A 93 -21.30 6.04 8.25
CA MET A 93 -20.11 6.18 9.10
C MET A 93 -19.50 7.58 8.99
N ASN A 94 -18.62 7.92 9.92
CA ASN A 94 -17.89 9.18 9.85
C ASN A 94 -16.81 9.12 8.74
N VAL A 95 -16.79 10.13 7.86
CA VAL A 95 -15.83 10.27 6.75
C VAL A 95 -14.38 10.29 7.26
N THR A 96 -14.17 10.78 8.48
CA THR A 96 -12.84 10.81 9.12
C THR A 96 -12.17 9.44 9.21
N SER A 97 -12.94 8.34 9.27
CA SER A 97 -12.41 6.98 9.27
C SER A 97 -11.67 6.62 7.97
N VAL A 98 -12.17 7.08 6.83
CA VAL A 98 -11.56 6.85 5.50
C VAL A 98 -10.27 7.66 5.37
N PHE A 99 -10.27 8.92 5.83
CA PHE A 99 -9.07 9.75 5.82
C PHE A 99 -7.95 9.20 6.71
N ARG A 100 -8.28 8.64 7.88
CA ARG A 100 -7.28 7.97 8.73
C ARG A 100 -6.65 6.77 8.03
N LEU A 101 -7.44 5.96 7.31
CA LEU A 101 -6.91 4.84 6.54
C LEU A 101 -6.02 5.31 5.38
N LEU A 102 -6.41 6.38 4.69
CA LEU A 102 -5.61 6.98 3.62
C LEU A 102 -4.21 7.37 4.10
N LEU A 103 -4.08 7.88 5.33
CA LEU A 103 -2.78 8.22 5.92
C LEU A 103 -1.92 6.99 6.26
N ALA A 104 -2.55 5.83 6.50
CA ALA A 104 -1.84 4.58 6.80
C ALA A 104 -1.36 3.85 5.53
N PHE A 105 -1.99 4.05 4.37
CA PHE A 105 -1.61 3.37 3.12
C PHE A 105 -0.15 3.61 2.69
N PRO A 106 0.41 4.83 2.75
CA PRO A 106 1.82 5.08 2.45
C PRO A 106 2.77 4.23 3.29
N PHE A 107 2.45 4.02 4.58
CA PHE A 107 3.25 3.18 5.46
C PHE A 107 3.19 1.71 5.03
N ILE A 108 1.98 1.16 4.85
CA ILE A 108 1.77 -0.25 4.48
C ILE A 108 2.47 -0.57 3.15
N TYR A 109 2.28 0.28 2.14
CA TYR A 109 2.93 0.12 0.84
C TYR A 109 4.44 0.29 0.93
N GLY A 110 4.92 1.32 1.66
CA GLY A 110 6.34 1.60 1.78
C GLY A 110 7.12 0.49 2.48
N VAL A 111 6.58 -0.10 3.56
CA VAL A 111 7.19 -1.25 4.22
C VAL A 111 7.23 -2.47 3.30
N SER A 112 6.15 -2.71 2.54
CA SER A 112 6.08 -3.81 1.57
C SER A 112 7.13 -3.65 0.47
N MET A 113 7.28 -2.44 -0.08
CA MET A 113 8.28 -2.12 -1.08
C MET A 113 9.71 -2.23 -0.55
N ILE A 114 9.99 -1.75 0.66
CA ILE A 114 11.34 -1.88 1.25
C ILE A 114 11.72 -3.36 1.40
N SER A 115 10.79 -4.17 1.89
CA SER A 115 11.02 -5.59 2.12
C SER A 115 11.22 -6.36 0.81
N SER A 116 10.40 -6.08 -0.22
CA SER A 116 10.53 -6.73 -1.52
C SER A 116 11.81 -6.32 -2.25
N THR A 117 12.16 -5.03 -2.22
CA THR A 117 13.37 -4.52 -2.89
C THR A 117 14.63 -5.12 -2.23
N ALA A 118 14.63 -5.27 -0.91
CA ALA A 118 15.71 -5.93 -0.16
C ALA A 118 15.76 -7.47 -0.35
N GLY A 119 14.85 -8.08 -1.13
CA GLY A 119 14.79 -9.52 -1.34
C GLY A 119 14.34 -10.33 -0.11
N LYS A 120 13.68 -9.69 0.87
CA LYS A 120 13.26 -10.33 2.13
C LYS A 120 11.78 -10.73 2.15
N GLY A 121 11.14 -10.73 0.98
CA GLY A 121 9.74 -11.04 0.78
C GLY A 121 8.81 -9.83 0.80
N ASN A 122 7.69 -9.90 0.08
CA ASN A 122 6.73 -8.82 -0.08
C ASN A 122 5.67 -8.71 1.04
N PHE A 123 5.39 -9.81 1.76
CA PHE A 123 4.27 -9.89 2.70
C PHE A 123 4.67 -10.21 4.14
N GLY A 124 5.59 -11.15 4.36
CA GLY A 124 5.92 -11.67 5.70
C GLY A 124 6.45 -10.60 6.66
N ILE A 125 7.50 -9.86 6.28
CA ILE A 125 8.07 -8.78 7.10
C ILE A 125 7.06 -7.63 7.30
N PRO A 126 6.37 -7.14 6.26
CA PRO A 126 5.31 -6.15 6.44
C PRO A 126 4.22 -6.60 7.42
N LEU A 127 3.80 -7.86 7.37
CA LEU A 127 2.84 -8.42 8.32
C LEU A 127 3.38 -8.40 9.75
N LEU A 128 4.64 -8.81 9.96
CA LEU A 128 5.26 -8.77 11.29
C LEU A 128 5.32 -7.35 11.85
N ILE A 129 5.74 -6.37 11.05
CA ILE A 129 5.81 -4.95 11.45
C ILE A 129 4.42 -4.44 11.83
N LEU A 130 3.40 -4.83 11.06
CA LEU A 130 2.01 -4.46 11.31
C LEU A 130 1.50 -5.05 12.63
N ILE A 131 1.72 -6.35 12.86
CA ILE A 131 1.35 -7.02 14.11
C ILE A 131 2.04 -6.36 15.32
N LEU A 132 3.33 -6.05 15.20
CA LEU A 132 4.08 -5.37 16.26
C LEU A 132 3.50 -3.98 16.54
N ASP A 133 3.31 -3.16 15.51
CA ASP A 133 2.73 -1.83 15.68
C ASP A 133 1.36 -1.88 16.37
N MET A 134 0.52 -2.84 15.99
CA MET A 134 -0.79 -3.03 16.60
C MET A 134 -0.73 -3.55 18.03
N ALA A 135 0.17 -4.48 18.34
CA ALA A 135 0.33 -5.02 19.69
C ALA A 135 0.76 -3.93 20.68
N PHE A 136 1.66 -3.04 20.27
CA PHE A 136 2.13 -1.94 21.12
C PHE A 136 1.12 -0.78 21.21
N SER A 137 0.20 -0.66 20.24
CA SER A 137 -0.80 0.42 20.15
C SER A 137 -1.86 0.46 21.26
N TRP A 138 -1.84 -0.47 22.22
CA TRP A 138 -2.64 -0.35 23.46
C TRP A 138 -2.05 0.71 24.43
N SER A 139 -0.77 1.05 24.27
CA SER A 139 -0.07 1.99 25.15
C SER A 139 0.04 3.40 24.54
N TRP A 140 0.94 4.22 25.07
CA TRP A 140 1.38 5.49 24.47
C TRP A 140 1.77 5.40 22.99
N TRP A 141 2.13 4.20 22.51
CA TRP A 141 2.46 3.94 21.11
C TRP A 141 1.33 4.30 20.13
N ARG A 142 0.07 4.35 20.59
CA ARG A 142 -1.08 4.76 19.75
C ARG A 142 -0.92 6.14 19.11
N TYR A 143 -0.19 7.04 19.75
CA TYR A 143 0.07 8.38 19.23
C TYR A 143 1.13 8.38 18.12
N VAL A 144 2.03 7.41 18.12
CA VAL A 144 3.12 7.29 17.13
C VAL A 144 2.76 6.31 16.01
N SER A 145 1.82 5.39 16.27
CA SER A 145 1.41 4.34 15.35
C SER A 145 0.95 4.91 13.98
N PRO A 146 1.64 4.55 12.89
CA PRO A 146 1.25 4.89 11.53
C PRO A 146 0.01 4.13 11.04
N LEU A 147 -0.47 3.10 11.76
CA LEU A 147 -1.66 2.33 11.40
C LEU A 147 -2.94 2.87 12.06
N TYR A 148 -2.85 3.36 13.30
CA TYR A 148 -4.00 3.96 14.00
C TYR A 148 -4.20 5.43 13.65
N GLN A 149 -3.15 6.13 13.22
CA GLN A 149 -3.21 7.53 12.76
C GLN A 149 -3.92 8.43 13.79
N GLY A 150 -3.56 8.25 15.06
CA GLY A 150 -4.13 9.00 16.19
C GLY A 150 -3.54 10.40 16.36
N SER A 151 -2.39 10.68 15.71
CA SER A 151 -1.73 11.98 15.77
C SER A 151 -1.02 12.30 14.44
N VAL A 152 -0.59 13.56 14.29
CA VAL A 152 0.19 14.04 13.14
C VAL A 152 1.52 13.29 13.01
N ILE A 153 2.09 12.80 14.13
CA ILE A 153 3.38 12.08 14.13
C ILE A 153 3.29 10.78 13.34
N GLY A 154 2.21 10.01 13.50
CA GLY A 154 1.99 8.78 12.74
C GLY A 154 1.88 9.02 11.23
N ALA A 155 1.28 10.14 10.84
CA ALA A 155 1.19 10.54 9.43
C ALA A 155 2.56 10.91 8.87
N VAL A 156 3.37 11.65 9.63
CA VAL A 156 4.74 12.01 9.25
C VAL A 156 5.60 10.74 9.07
N ILE A 157 5.52 9.79 10.00
CA ILE A 157 6.23 8.51 9.89
C ILE A 157 5.79 7.75 8.64
N SER A 158 4.50 7.73 8.34
CA SER A 158 3.96 7.04 7.15
C SER A 158 4.51 7.63 5.85
N ILE A 159 4.54 8.96 5.76
CA ILE A 159 5.10 9.67 4.60
C ILE A 159 6.60 9.46 4.50
N LEU A 160 7.33 9.51 5.63
CA LEU A 160 8.78 9.26 5.65
C LEU A 160 9.12 7.86 5.14
N VAL A 161 8.43 6.83 5.63
CA VAL A 161 8.63 5.45 5.17
C VAL A 161 8.31 5.30 3.69
N PHE A 162 7.25 5.93 3.20
CA PHE A 162 6.90 5.95 1.79
C PHE A 162 7.99 6.61 0.93
N VAL A 163 8.47 7.80 1.31
CA VAL A 163 9.53 8.51 0.59
C VAL A 163 10.84 7.71 0.61
N LEU A 164 11.21 7.14 1.76
CA LEU A 164 12.38 6.28 1.87
C LEU A 164 12.29 5.06 0.96
N SER A 165 11.12 4.40 0.90
CA SER A 165 10.88 3.26 0.02
C SER A 165 11.01 3.63 -1.46
N LEU A 166 10.51 4.80 -1.86
CA LEU A 166 10.65 5.32 -3.23
C LEU A 166 12.12 5.59 -3.58
N ILE A 167 12.87 6.20 -2.66
CA ILE A 167 14.30 6.47 -2.87
C ILE A 167 15.06 5.14 -2.99
N TYR A 168 14.76 4.18 -2.11
CA TYR A 168 15.42 2.88 -2.09
C TYR A 168 15.18 2.10 -3.39
N PHE A 169 13.91 1.99 -3.80
CA PHE A 169 13.50 1.36 -5.05
C PHE A 169 14.15 1.97 -6.30
N ASN A 170 14.31 3.30 -6.32
CA ASN A 170 14.97 3.99 -7.44
C ASN A 170 16.50 3.81 -7.45
N LYS A 171 17.14 3.54 -6.30
CA LYS A 171 18.60 3.39 -6.18
C LYS A 171 19.07 1.98 -6.49
N GLU A 172 18.43 0.94 -5.95
CA GLU A 172 18.85 -0.46 -6.18
C GLU A 172 18.68 -0.88 -7.64
N GLY A 173 17.76 -0.23 -8.35
CA GLY A 173 17.60 -0.38 -9.79
C GLY A 173 18.75 0.07 -10.69
N LYS A 174 19.84 0.61 -10.13
CA LYS A 174 21.04 1.05 -10.86
C LYS A 174 22.24 0.11 -10.69
N MET A 175 22.11 -0.94 -9.87
CA MET A 175 23.23 -1.82 -9.51
C MET A 175 23.30 -3.11 -10.34
N TRP A 176 22.74 -3.10 -11.55
CA TRP A 176 22.90 -4.16 -12.54
C TRP A 176 23.18 -3.56 -13.91
#